data_AF-A0AAX4L4Y3-F1
#
_entry.id   AF-A0AAX4L4Y3-F1
#
_cell.length_a   1.000
_cell.length_b   1.000
_cell.length_c   1.000
_cell.angle_alpha   90.00
_cell.angle_beta   90.00
_cell.angle_gamma   90.00
#
_symmetry.space_group_name_H-M   'P 1'
#
loop_
_entity.id
_entity.type
_entity.pdbx_description
1 polymer ?
#
loop_
_entity_poly.entity_id
_entity_poly.type
_entity_poly.pdbx_seq_one_letter_code
_entity_poly.pdbx_strand_id
1 'polypeptide(L)'
;MSMSSDISKDNQKSENQSENVNIAENKQEVNKSKQKSIKSKKDNDVIILDIPDRLETLKGRIINCIFDIIRRKPLIKEKDLVLELVFNCEAARKFYEENHETQYFRFLIHMLTKKKMILKVKLKGDEKHVYYILPEQLDMFKKGSEIK
;
A
#
# COMPACT_ATOMS: atom_id res chain seq x y z
N MET A 1 -0.40 -59.50 43.20
CA MET A 1 -1.76 -59.44 42.63
C MET A 1 -1.63 -59.07 41.17
N SER A 2 -2.28 -59.85 40.31
CA SER A 2 -2.06 -59.92 38.87
C SER A 2 -3.17 -59.21 38.08
N MET A 3 -2.89 -58.98 36.79
CA MET A 3 -3.81 -58.74 35.65
C MET A 3 -4.31 -57.31 35.41
N SER A 4 -4.63 -56.85 34.20
CA SER A 4 -4.21 -56.99 32.78
C SER A 4 -5.36 -56.41 31.93
N SER A 5 -5.00 -55.66 30.87
CA SER A 5 -5.66 -55.54 29.53
C SER A 5 -7.07 -54.96 29.32
N ASP A 6 -7.09 -53.92 28.47
CA ASP A 6 -7.81 -53.73 27.18
C ASP A 6 -9.35 -53.78 27.07
N ILE A 7 -9.93 -52.84 26.29
CA ILE A 7 -10.62 -53.05 24.98
C ILE A 7 -11.56 -51.88 24.62
N SER A 8 -11.32 -51.30 23.45
CA SER A 8 -12.20 -50.42 22.67
C SER A 8 -13.39 -51.15 22.05
N LYS A 9 -14.49 -50.43 21.74
CA LYS A 9 -15.47 -50.62 20.63
C LYS A 9 -16.75 -49.82 20.96
N ASP A 10 -17.59 -49.31 20.07
CA ASP A 10 -17.63 -49.04 18.63
C ASP A 10 -19.10 -48.62 18.35
N ASN A 11 -19.33 -47.86 17.27
CA ASN A 11 -20.58 -47.81 16.46
C ASN A 11 -21.91 -47.37 17.13
N GLN A 12 -22.93 -46.82 16.46
CA GLN A 12 -23.29 -46.48 15.06
C GLN A 12 -24.57 -45.60 15.20
N LYS A 13 -24.73 -44.50 14.46
CA LYS A 13 -25.34 -44.38 13.13
C LYS A 13 -26.83 -44.81 13.05
N SER A 14 -27.71 -43.87 12.70
CA SER A 14 -28.80 -43.96 11.67
C SER A 14 -29.68 -42.72 11.82
N GLU A 15 -29.77 -41.77 10.88
CA GLU A 15 -30.45 -41.83 9.56
C GLU A 15 -31.92 -42.27 9.63
N ASN A 16 -32.82 -41.33 9.30
CA ASN A 16 -33.78 -41.35 8.17
C ASN A 16 -35.11 -40.63 8.53
N GLN A 17 -35.43 -39.55 7.80
CA GLN A 17 -36.46 -39.46 6.73
C GLN A 17 -37.86 -39.22 7.33
N SER A 18 -38.79 -38.45 6.78
CA SER A 18 -39.01 -37.63 5.59
C SER A 18 -40.43 -37.02 5.81
N GLU A 19 -40.78 -35.84 5.32
CA GLU A 19 -41.69 -35.63 4.17
C GLU A 19 -41.86 -34.09 4.02
N ASN A 20 -41.33 -33.41 3.00
CA ASN A 20 -41.82 -33.23 1.63
C ASN A 20 -43.27 -32.68 1.51
N VAL A 21 -43.42 -31.37 1.21
CA VAL A 21 -44.24 -30.89 0.07
C VAL A 21 -43.67 -29.58 -0.48
N ASN A 22 -43.37 -29.63 -1.79
CA ASN A 22 -42.99 -28.58 -2.74
C ASN A 22 -43.85 -27.31 -2.70
N ILE A 23 -43.24 -26.12 -2.79
CA ILE A 23 -43.61 -25.08 -3.76
C ILE A 23 -42.34 -24.38 -4.28
N ALA A 24 -41.99 -24.77 -5.51
CA ALA A 24 -41.50 -24.01 -6.65
C ALA A 24 -40.75 -22.65 -6.49
N GLU A 25 -39.63 -22.60 -7.23
CA GLU A 25 -39.07 -21.49 -8.03
C GLU A 25 -37.78 -20.76 -7.60
N ASN A 26 -36.73 -21.12 -8.36
CA ASN A 26 -35.40 -20.51 -8.63
C ASN A 26 -35.22 -19.02 -8.25
N LYS A 27 -34.17 -18.65 -7.51
CA LYS A 27 -32.76 -18.43 -7.95
C LYS A 27 -32.58 -17.54 -9.19
N GLN A 28 -32.29 -16.25 -8.97
CA GLN A 28 -31.02 -15.55 -9.30
C GLN A 28 -31.21 -14.04 -9.58
N GLU A 29 -30.23 -13.27 -9.09
CA GLU A 29 -29.67 -12.05 -9.69
C GLU A 29 -30.34 -10.66 -9.53
N VAL A 30 -29.65 -9.82 -8.74
CA VAL A 30 -28.99 -8.56 -9.19
C VAL A 30 -29.82 -7.60 -10.06
N ASN A 31 -30.24 -6.45 -9.51
CA ASN A 31 -29.83 -5.09 -9.96
C ASN A 31 -30.81 -3.92 -9.65
N LYS A 32 -30.19 -2.75 -9.42
CA LYS A 32 -30.55 -1.38 -9.87
C LYS A 32 -31.65 -0.61 -9.15
N SER A 33 -31.27 0.11 -8.10
CA SER A 33 -31.84 1.43 -7.79
C SER A 33 -31.14 2.53 -8.62
N LYS A 34 -31.77 2.87 -9.75
CA LYS A 34 -31.83 4.15 -10.45
C LYS A 34 -30.71 5.19 -10.18
N GLN A 35 -29.68 5.21 -11.01
CA GLN A 35 -28.94 6.44 -11.33
C GLN A 35 -29.40 6.97 -12.69
N LYS A 36 -29.88 8.22 -12.70
CA LYS A 36 -30.33 8.96 -13.88
C LYS A 36 -29.19 8.99 -14.92
N SER A 37 -29.49 8.58 -16.15
CA SER A 37 -28.64 8.82 -17.30
C SER A 37 -28.66 10.31 -17.63
N ILE A 38 -27.55 11.00 -17.39
CA ILE A 38 -27.30 12.29 -18.02
C ILE A 38 -26.34 12.01 -19.18
N LYS A 39 -26.92 11.91 -20.38
CA LYS A 39 -26.17 12.13 -21.62
C LYS A 39 -25.80 13.61 -21.65
N SER A 40 -24.52 13.93 -21.63
CA SER A 40 -24.03 15.23 -22.07
C SER A 40 -22.85 15.06 -23.02
N LYS A 41 -22.78 16.02 -23.93
CA LYS A 41 -22.18 16.00 -25.26
C LYS A 41 -20.65 16.00 -25.25
N LYS A 42 -20.11 15.65 -26.42
CA LYS A 42 -18.72 15.78 -26.86
C LYS A 42 -18.12 17.18 -26.61
N ASP A 43 -16.80 17.16 -26.58
CA ASP A 43 -15.82 18.25 -26.64
C ASP A 43 -15.57 18.96 -25.31
N ASN A 44 -14.51 18.52 -24.63
CA ASN A 44 -13.33 19.33 -24.36
C ASN A 44 -12.17 18.39 -23.97
N ASP A 45 -10.97 18.70 -24.46
CA ASP A 45 -9.68 18.10 -24.05
C ASP A 45 -9.36 18.43 -22.57
N VAL A 46 -10.25 18.03 -21.67
CA VAL A 46 -10.10 18.22 -20.24
C VAL A 46 -9.71 16.87 -19.67
N ILE A 47 -8.42 16.72 -19.39
CA ILE A 47 -7.96 15.67 -18.49
C ILE A 47 -8.49 16.05 -17.11
N ILE A 48 -9.56 15.40 -16.68
CA ILE A 48 -10.00 15.44 -15.29
C ILE A 48 -8.98 14.63 -14.49
N LEU A 49 -7.95 15.33 -14.02
CA LEU A 49 -7.05 14.79 -13.02
C LEU A 49 -7.82 14.81 -11.70
N ASP A 50 -8.24 13.64 -11.25
CA ASP A 50 -8.64 13.43 -9.85
C ASP A 50 -7.37 13.55 -9.01
N ILE A 51 -6.90 14.79 -8.80
CA ILE A 51 -5.88 15.09 -7.81
C ILE A 51 -6.66 15.17 -6.51
N PRO A 52 -6.61 14.14 -5.63
CA PRO A 52 -7.26 14.26 -4.34
C PRO A 52 -6.61 15.46 -3.67
N ASP A 53 -7.38 16.55 -3.59
CA ASP A 53 -7.04 17.79 -2.90
C ASP A 53 -6.63 17.41 -1.49
N ARG A 54 -5.32 17.21 -1.30
CA ARG A 54 -4.72 16.61 -0.09
C ARG A 54 -5.21 15.16 0.07
N LEU A 55 -4.35 14.18 -0.13
CA LEU A 55 -4.67 12.80 0.26
C LEU A 55 -5.16 12.81 1.73
N GLU A 56 -6.46 12.60 1.94
CA GLU A 56 -7.07 12.74 3.27
C GLU A 56 -6.45 11.75 4.26
N THR A 57 -6.06 10.59 3.74
CA THR A 57 -5.45 9.50 4.49
C THR A 57 -4.06 9.86 5.02
N LEU A 58 -3.78 9.42 6.25
CA LEU A 58 -2.46 9.49 6.89
C LEU A 58 -1.34 9.05 5.93
N LYS A 59 -1.54 7.89 5.29
CA LYS A 59 -0.63 7.32 4.30
C LYS A 59 -0.27 8.32 3.21
N GLY A 60 -1.27 8.95 2.60
CA GLY A 60 -1.02 9.84 1.48
C GLY A 60 -0.37 11.16 1.89
N ARG A 61 -0.68 11.70 3.07
CA ARG A 61 0.05 12.84 3.64
C ARG A 61 1.53 12.53 3.82
N ILE A 62 1.84 11.35 4.37
CA ILE A 62 3.23 10.91 4.54
C ILE A 62 3.92 10.71 3.18
N ILE A 63 3.24 10.12 2.21
CA ILE A 63 3.78 9.95 0.84
C ILE A 63 4.12 11.29 0.21
N ASN A 64 3.25 12.30 0.32
CA ASN A 64 3.53 13.64 -0.20
C ASN A 64 4.76 14.25 0.48
N CYS A 65 4.88 14.12 1.80
CA CYS A 65 6.07 14.53 2.53
C CYS A 65 7.35 13.84 2.02
N ILE A 66 7.29 12.53 1.70
CA ILE A 66 8.43 11.81 1.12
C ILE A 66 8.88 12.48 -0.18
N PHE A 67 7.95 12.79 -1.09
CA PHE A 67 8.27 13.47 -2.35
C PHE A 67 8.87 14.84 -2.11
N ASP A 68 8.28 15.65 -1.22
CA ASP A 68 8.77 17.00 -0.93
C ASP A 68 10.17 16.99 -0.32
N ILE A 69 10.45 16.04 0.58
CA ILE A 69 11.78 15.90 1.19
C ILE A 69 12.81 15.54 0.13
N ILE A 70 12.55 14.52 -0.71
CA ILE A 70 13.52 14.10 -1.75
C ILE A 70 13.69 15.20 -2.81
N ARG A 71 12.61 15.95 -3.12
CA ARG A 71 12.68 17.10 -4.04
C ARG A 71 13.60 18.20 -3.52
N ARG A 72 13.53 18.51 -2.21
CA ARG A 72 14.38 19.53 -1.56
C ARG A 72 15.80 19.04 -1.30
N LYS A 73 15.96 17.76 -0.94
CA LYS A 73 17.21 17.10 -0.57
C LYS A 73 17.41 15.87 -1.46
N PRO A 74 17.86 16.05 -2.71
CA PRO A 74 18.16 14.92 -3.58
C PRO A 74 19.33 14.11 -3.01
N LEU A 75 19.39 12.82 -3.35
CA LEU A 75 20.37 11.85 -2.83
C LEU A 75 20.33 11.74 -1.30
N ILE A 76 19.14 11.53 -0.75
CA ILE A 76 18.97 11.34 0.69
C ILE A 76 19.08 9.86 1.09
N LYS A 77 19.74 9.57 2.22
CA LYS A 77 19.83 8.21 2.77
C LYS A 77 18.51 7.79 3.40
N GLU A 78 18.26 6.48 3.50
CA GLU A 78 17.03 5.96 4.12
C GLU A 78 16.81 6.47 5.55
N LYS A 79 17.86 6.43 6.39
CA LYS A 79 17.77 6.86 7.79
C LYS A 79 17.44 8.33 7.89
N ASP A 80 18.10 9.16 7.08
CA ASP A 80 17.91 10.60 7.07
C ASP A 80 16.51 10.95 6.54
N LEU A 81 16.04 10.26 5.50
CA LEU A 81 14.68 10.43 4.99
C LEU A 81 13.62 10.11 6.06
N VAL A 82 13.82 9.05 6.83
CA VAL A 82 12.93 8.70 7.95
C VAL A 82 12.95 9.78 9.04
N LEU A 83 14.12 10.29 9.41
CA LEU A 83 14.23 11.37 10.39
C LEU A 83 13.55 12.65 9.89
N GLU A 84 13.80 13.04 8.63
CA GLU A 84 13.18 14.20 8.00
C GLU A 84 11.65 14.08 7.98
N LEU A 85 11.11 12.88 7.77
CA LEU A 85 9.66 12.67 7.89
C LEU A 85 9.17 12.98 9.30
N VAL A 86 9.82 12.42 10.34
CA VAL A 86 9.40 12.63 11.74
C VAL A 86 9.50 14.11 12.13
N PHE A 87 10.52 14.83 11.68
CA PHE A 87 10.71 16.23 12.07
C PHE A 87 9.89 17.22 11.25
N ASN A 88 9.73 17.00 9.94
CA ASN A 88 9.18 17.99 9.02
C ASN A 88 7.77 17.68 8.50
N CYS A 89 7.26 16.47 8.73
CA CYS A 89 5.91 16.08 8.33
C CYS A 89 5.01 15.90 9.56
N GLU A 90 4.02 16.78 9.75
CA GLU A 90 3.11 16.72 10.91
C GLU A 90 2.42 15.35 11.02
N ALA A 91 2.00 14.79 9.89
CA ALA A 91 1.34 13.49 9.83
C ALA A 91 2.25 12.34 10.28
N ALA A 92 3.52 12.36 9.86
CA ALA A 92 4.49 11.35 10.30
C ALA A 92 4.90 11.55 11.76
N ARG A 93 5.05 12.80 12.21
CA ARG A 93 5.35 13.14 13.60
C ARG A 93 4.29 12.60 14.55
N LYS A 94 3.01 12.88 14.29
CA LYS A 94 1.89 12.37 15.11
C LYS A 94 1.87 10.84 15.15
N PHE A 95 2.04 10.19 13.99
CA PHE A 95 2.11 8.74 13.94
C PHE A 95 3.26 8.18 14.79
N TYR A 96 4.44 8.81 14.75
CA TYR A 96 5.60 8.40 15.54
C TYR A 96 5.43 8.68 17.04
N GLU A 97 4.80 9.79 17.42
CA GLU A 97 4.48 10.10 18.82
C GLU A 97 3.51 9.08 19.43
N GLU A 98 2.53 8.61 18.65
CA GLU A 98 1.54 7.63 19.10
C GLU A 98 2.07 6.19 19.14
N ASN A 99 2.86 5.79 18.15
CA ASN A 99 3.25 4.38 17.95
C ASN A 99 4.72 4.11 18.29
N HIS A 100 5.57 5.14 18.35
CA HIS A 100 7.04 5.05 18.51
C HIS A 100 7.74 4.15 17.46
N GLU A 101 7.11 3.96 16.30
CA GLU A 101 7.59 3.08 15.25
C GLU A 101 7.97 3.82 13.97
N THR A 102 9.08 3.40 13.35
CA THR A 102 9.53 3.91 12.05
C THR A 102 9.35 2.90 10.91
N GLN A 103 8.94 1.67 11.21
CA GLN A 103 8.81 0.59 10.24
C GLN A 103 7.78 0.90 9.17
N TYR A 104 6.69 1.58 9.56
CA TYR A 104 5.67 2.03 8.62
C TYR A 104 6.23 2.99 7.56
N PHE A 105 7.11 3.92 7.94
CA PHE A 105 7.74 4.84 7.00
C PHE A 105 8.65 4.10 6.01
N ARG A 106 9.45 3.15 6.50
CA ARG A 106 10.30 2.30 5.64
C ARG A 106 9.47 1.47 4.68
N PHE A 107 8.35 0.93 5.13
CA PHE A 107 7.39 0.23 4.28
C PHE A 107 6.86 1.14 3.17
N LEU A 108 6.49 2.39 3.46
CA LEU A 108 6.04 3.34 2.45
C LEU A 108 7.14 3.67 1.44
N ILE A 109 8.37 3.93 1.90
CA ILE A 109 9.53 4.18 1.03
C ILE A 109 9.76 2.99 0.10
N HIS A 110 9.74 1.76 0.64
CA HIS A 110 9.89 0.54 -0.14
C HIS A 110 8.76 0.36 -1.16
N MET A 111 7.52 0.64 -0.77
CA MET A 111 6.36 0.57 -1.65
C MET A 111 6.47 1.57 -2.82
N LEU A 112 6.91 2.81 -2.56
CA LEU A 112 7.16 3.81 -3.59
C LEU A 112 8.32 3.39 -4.52
N THR A 113 9.36 2.78 -3.96
CA THR A 113 10.50 2.26 -4.73
C THR A 113 10.06 1.12 -5.65
N LYS A 114 9.26 0.17 -5.16
CA LYS A 114 8.69 -0.92 -5.97
C LYS A 114 7.85 -0.40 -7.13
N LYS A 115 7.11 0.69 -6.92
CA LYS A 115 6.31 1.37 -7.95
C LYS A 115 7.14 2.27 -8.87
N LYS A 116 8.47 2.35 -8.68
CA LYS A 116 9.39 3.24 -9.43
C LYS A 116 9.01 4.72 -9.36
N MET A 117 8.25 5.13 -8.34
CA MET A 117 7.93 6.55 -8.13
C MET A 117 9.11 7.30 -7.49
N ILE A 118 9.94 6.57 -6.75
CA ILE A 118 11.26 7.00 -6.30
C ILE A 118 12.28 5.94 -6.72
N LEU A 119 13.52 6.35 -6.95
CA LEU A 119 14.60 5.46 -7.35
C LEU A 119 15.56 5.23 -6.19
N LYS A 120 15.89 3.96 -5.98
CA LYS A 120 16.93 3.51 -5.07
C LYS A 120 18.26 3.45 -5.82
N VAL A 121 19.25 4.21 -5.38
CA VAL A 121 20.55 4.34 -6.05
C VAL A 121 21.71 4.07 -5.10
N LYS A 122 22.81 3.58 -5.65
CA LYS A 122 24.12 3.48 -4.99
C LYS A 122 25.09 4.40 -5.70
N LEU A 123 25.95 5.06 -4.94
CA LEU A 123 26.98 5.93 -5.49
C LEU A 123 28.25 5.11 -5.74
N LYS A 124 28.91 5.38 -6.87
CA LYS A 124 30.22 4.78 -7.16
C LYS A 124 31.23 5.33 -6.14
N GLY A 125 31.82 4.45 -5.33
CA GLY A 125 32.71 4.83 -4.22
C GLY A 125 32.05 4.81 -2.83
N ASP A 126 30.73 4.71 -2.74
CA ASP A 126 30.00 4.46 -1.48
C ASP A 126 28.99 3.33 -1.68
N GLU A 127 29.51 2.09 -1.66
CA GLU A 127 28.71 0.88 -1.86
C GLU A 127 27.90 0.49 -0.61
N LYS A 128 28.27 1.06 0.54
CA LYS A 128 27.71 0.77 1.86
C LYS A 128 26.32 1.38 2.00
N HIS A 129 26.12 2.60 1.51
CA HIS A 129 24.88 3.32 1.70
C HIS A 129 23.96 3.22 0.49
N VAL A 130 22.67 3.38 0.79
CA VAL A 130 21.59 3.43 -0.17
C VAL A 130 21.00 4.83 -0.12
N TYR A 131 20.81 5.42 -1.29
CA TYR A 131 20.26 6.74 -1.47
C TYR A 131 18.95 6.67 -2.27
N TYR A 132 18.11 7.68 -2.08
CA TYR A 132 16.83 7.83 -2.77
C TYR A 132 16.79 9.14 -3.54
N ILE A 133 16.27 9.07 -4.77
CA ILE A 133 16.07 10.22 -5.66
C ILE A 133 14.71 10.11 -6.36
N LEU A 134 14.22 11.22 -6.91
CA LEU A 134 13.09 11.19 -7.83
C LEU A 134 13.58 10.84 -9.25
N PRO A 135 12.75 10.18 -10.08
CA PRO A 135 13.10 9.85 -11.46
C PRO A 135 13.53 11.07 -12.28
N GLU A 136 12.85 12.21 -12.12
CA GLU A 136 13.18 13.47 -12.80
C GLU A 136 14.54 14.06 -12.39
N GLN A 137 15.08 13.67 -11.24
CA GLN A 137 16.38 14.14 -10.76
C GLN A 137 17.55 13.32 -11.35
N LEU A 138 17.26 12.20 -12.02
CA LEU A 138 18.30 11.30 -12.52
C LEU A 138 19.25 12.01 -13.51
N ASP A 139 18.70 12.87 -14.37
CA ASP A 139 19.47 13.57 -15.39
C ASP A 139 20.40 14.64 -14.81
N MET A 140 20.07 15.18 -13.62
CA MET A 140 20.95 16.10 -12.90
C MET A 140 22.28 15.44 -12.52
N PHE A 141 22.25 14.14 -12.21
CA PHE A 141 23.42 13.40 -11.75
C PHE A 141 24.20 12.72 -12.88
N LYS A 142 23.57 12.44 -14.03
CA LYS A 142 24.29 11.90 -15.20
C LYS A 142 25.21 12.93 -15.85
N LYS A 143 24.79 14.20 -15.91
CA LYS A 143 25.58 15.29 -16.53
C LYS A 143 26.88 15.59 -15.76
N GLY A 144 26.91 15.37 -14.45
CA GLY A 144 28.11 15.57 -13.63
C GLY A 144 29.24 14.56 -13.90
N SER A 145 28.95 13.43 -14.53
CA SER A 145 29.91 12.37 -14.88
C SER A 145 30.57 12.54 -16.25
N GLU A 146 30.24 13.59 -17.01
CA GLU A 146 30.78 13.83 -18.37
C GLU A 146 31.90 14.88 -18.43
N ILE A 147 32.35 15.44 -17.31
CA ILE A 147 33.52 16.30 -17.29
C ILE A 147 34.77 15.41 -17.21
N LYS A 148 35.37 15.23 -18.39
CA LYS A 148 36.63 14.52 -18.65
C LYS A 148 37.82 15.12 -17.93
#